data_AF-A0A836VLV8-F1
#
_entry.id   AF-A0A836VLV8-F1
#
_cell.length_a   1.000
_cell.length_b   1.000
_cell.length_c   1.000
_cell.angle_alpha   90.00
_cell.angle_beta   90.00
_cell.angle_gamma   90.00
#
_symmetry.space_group_name_H-M   'P 1'
#
loop_
_entity.id
_entity.type
_entity.pdbx_description
1 polymer ?
#
loop_
_entity_poly.entity_id
_entity_poly.type
_entity_poly.pdbx_seq_one_letter_code
_entity_poly.pdbx_strand_id
1 'polypeptide(L)'
;MSQFYEPDLGTEPDNPFARGEDDKLVRRSFWLDMSDQSLTLAMTRGIGIPLRASEKRAHLIDIRREHLIDEICQEILPPED
;
A
#
# COMPACT_ATOMS: atom_id res chain seq x y z
N MET A 1 5.22 11.91 12.84
CA MET A 1 4.10 11.67 11.92
C MET A 1 4.45 10.39 11.18
N SER A 2 3.69 9.32 11.34
CA SER A 2 4.00 8.05 10.67
C SER A 2 4.02 8.24 9.16
N GLN A 3 5.04 7.69 8.53
CA GLN A 3 5.23 7.71 7.08
C GLN A 3 4.35 6.68 6.35
N PHE A 4 3.59 5.90 7.12
CA PHE A 4 2.74 4.83 6.67
C PHE A 4 1.27 5.20 6.79
N TYR A 5 0.46 4.61 5.94
CA TYR A 5 -0.99 4.70 6.02
C TYR A 5 -1.52 4.01 7.28
N GLU A 6 -2.37 4.72 8.04
CA GLU A 6 -3.04 4.23 9.24
C GLU A 6 -4.52 3.95 8.92
N PRO A 7 -4.91 2.68 8.72
CA PRO A 7 -6.31 2.34 8.49
C PRO A 7 -7.16 2.45 9.76
N ASP A 8 -8.45 2.74 9.61
CA ASP A 8 -9.41 2.68 10.72
C ASP A 8 -9.75 1.21 11.03
N LEU A 9 -9.03 0.63 11.98
CA LEU A 9 -9.23 -0.77 12.39
C LEU A 9 -10.52 -1.01 13.17
N GLY A 10 -11.23 0.05 13.57
CA GLY A 10 -12.56 -0.06 14.19
C GLY A 10 -13.64 -0.40 13.17
N THR A 11 -13.49 0.11 11.95
CA THR A 11 -14.40 -0.10 10.82
C THR A 11 -13.89 -1.21 9.89
N GLU A 12 -12.58 -1.32 9.71
CA GLU A 12 -11.90 -2.29 8.84
C GLU A 12 -10.85 -3.11 9.62
N PRO A 13 -11.27 -4.04 10.50
CA PRO A 13 -10.34 -4.82 11.33
C PRO A 13 -9.41 -5.72 10.50
N ASP A 14 -9.84 -6.08 9.29
CA ASP A 14 -9.09 -6.90 8.35
C ASP A 14 -8.26 -6.11 7.34
N ASN A 15 -8.10 -4.80 7.55
CA ASN A 15 -7.31 -3.97 6.65
C ASN A 15 -5.85 -4.50 6.57
N PRO A 16 -5.35 -4.82 5.36
CA PRO A 16 -4.02 -5.41 5.18
C PRO A 16 -2.88 -4.42 5.43
N PHE A 17 -3.18 -3.12 5.52
CA PHE A 17 -2.23 -2.10 5.96
C PHE A 17 -2.09 -2.01 7.48
N ALA A 18 -2.87 -2.78 8.26
CA ALA A 18 -2.78 -2.80 9.71
C ALA A 18 -1.33 -3.04 10.17
N ARG A 19 -0.81 -2.12 11.00
CA ARG A 19 0.50 -2.23 11.64
C ARG A 19 0.33 -2.48 13.13
N GLY A 20 1.22 -3.28 13.70
CA GLY A 20 1.31 -3.52 15.14
C GLY A 20 2.10 -2.39 15.84
N GLU A 21 2.34 -2.57 17.13
CA GLU A 21 3.04 -1.60 17.99
C GLU A 21 4.49 -1.29 17.56
N ASP A 22 5.08 -2.18 16.76
CA ASP A 22 6.44 -2.06 16.21
C ASP A 22 6.51 -1.35 14.84
N ASP A 23 5.41 -0.72 14.41
CA ASP A 23 5.24 -0.17 13.05
C ASP A 23 5.40 -1.25 11.95
N LYS A 24 5.23 -2.53 12.28
CA LYS A 24 5.33 -3.65 11.33
C LYS A 24 3.96 -4.09 10.85
N LEU A 25 3.85 -4.41 9.55
CA LEU A 25 2.65 -5.00 8.98
C LEU A 25 2.28 -6.29 9.72
N VAL A 26 1.09 -6.33 10.33
CA VAL A 26 0.56 -7.52 11.01
C VAL A 26 0.34 -8.64 10.00
N ARG A 27 -0.16 -8.28 8.80
CA ARG A 27 -0.46 -9.19 7.71
C ARG A 27 0.61 -9.12 6.61
N ARG A 28 1.90 -9.07 6.99
CA ARG A 28 3.00 -8.95 6.01
C ARG A 28 2.99 -10.03 4.93
N SER A 29 2.64 -11.27 5.28
CA SER A 29 2.58 -12.39 4.33
C SER A 29 1.60 -12.15 3.19
N PHE A 30 0.50 -11.43 3.43
CA PHE A 30 -0.47 -11.07 2.38
C PHE A 30 0.21 -10.31 1.23
N TRP A 31 1.13 -9.40 1.55
CA TRP A 31 1.85 -8.60 0.57
C TRP A 31 3.03 -9.35 -0.07
N LEU A 32 3.73 -10.18 0.71
CA LEU A 32 4.89 -10.93 0.22
C LEU A 32 4.50 -12.10 -0.71
N ASP A 33 3.32 -12.68 -0.49
CA ASP A 33 2.78 -13.76 -1.31
C ASP A 33 2.22 -13.25 -2.65
N MET A 34 1.90 -11.96 -2.74
CA MET A 34 1.44 -11.37 -4.00
C MET A 34 2.54 -11.29 -5.06
N SER A 35 2.14 -11.58 -6.29
CA SER A 35 2.94 -11.24 -7.47
C SER A 35 3.01 -9.73 -7.65
N ASP A 36 4.05 -9.26 -8.34
CA ASP A 36 4.22 -7.84 -8.65
C ASP A 36 2.98 -7.25 -9.35
N GLN A 37 2.41 -7.98 -10.32
CA GLN A 37 1.19 -7.55 -11.03
C GLN A 37 -0.03 -7.43 -10.09
N SER A 38 -0.20 -8.39 -9.18
CA SER A 38 -1.29 -8.36 -8.20
C SER A 38 -1.13 -7.18 -7.23
N LEU A 39 0.10 -6.93 -6.80
CA LEU A 39 0.45 -5.82 -5.92
C LEU A 39 0.19 -4.46 -6.60
N THR A 40 0.61 -4.30 -7.85
CA THR A 40 0.32 -3.10 -8.63
C THR A 40 -1.17 -2.87 -8.74
N LEU A 41 -1.95 -3.90 -9.07
CA LEU A 41 -3.41 -3.77 -9.18
C LEU A 41 -4.06 -3.38 -7.85
N ALA A 42 -3.64 -4.01 -6.74
CA ALA A 42 -4.12 -3.70 -5.41
C ALA A 42 -3.83 -2.23 -5.03
N MET A 43 -2.67 -1.71 -5.42
CA MET A 43 -2.25 -0.35 -5.09
C MET A 43 -2.84 0.75 -5.98
N THR A 44 -3.16 0.42 -7.24
CA THR A 44 -3.65 1.40 -8.24
C THR A 44 -5.17 1.36 -8.39
N ARG A 45 -5.79 0.18 -8.23
CA ARG A 45 -7.23 -0.04 -8.47
C ARG A 45 -7.96 -0.73 -7.32
N GLY A 46 -7.29 -1.00 -6.21
CA GLY A 46 -7.88 -1.68 -5.07
C GLY A 46 -7.71 -0.91 -3.78
N ILE A 47 -7.32 -1.63 -2.73
CA ILE A 47 -7.11 -1.14 -1.36
C ILE A 47 -6.09 0.00 -1.25
N GLY A 48 -5.21 0.20 -2.23
CA GLY A 48 -4.26 1.31 -2.24
C GLY A 48 -4.79 2.61 -2.82
N ILE A 49 -6.01 2.66 -3.40
CA ILE A 49 -6.61 3.90 -3.93
C ILE A 49 -6.58 5.07 -2.93
N PRO A 50 -6.98 4.90 -1.64
CA PRO A 50 -7.01 6.03 -0.71
C PRO A 50 -5.63 6.48 -0.22
N LEU A 51 -4.56 5.75 -0.55
CA LEU A 51 -3.20 6.07 -0.10
C LEU A 51 -2.58 7.17 -0.98
N ARG A 52 -1.85 8.07 -0.34
CA ARG A 52 -0.98 9.05 -1.00
C ARG A 52 0.23 8.36 -1.61
N ALA A 53 0.81 8.96 -2.64
CA ALA A 53 2.03 8.46 -3.28
C ALA A 53 3.19 8.24 -2.29
N SER A 54 3.31 9.09 -1.27
CA SER A 54 4.30 8.93 -0.19
C SER A 54 4.07 7.69 0.66
N GLU A 55 2.81 7.37 0.98
CA GLU A 55 2.44 6.21 1.81
C GLU A 55 2.60 4.90 1.02
N LYS A 56 2.19 4.89 -0.26
CA LYS A 56 2.44 3.79 -1.18
C LYS A 56 3.93 3.51 -1.29
N ARG A 57 4.74 4.56 -1.48
CA ARG A 57 6.20 4.46 -1.58
C ARG A 57 6.80 3.87 -0.30
N ALA A 58 6.41 4.39 0.87
CA ALA A 58 6.89 3.86 2.15
C ALA A 58 6.52 2.37 2.33
N HIS A 59 5.29 1.99 1.95
CA HIS A 59 4.85 0.60 1.99
C HIS A 59 5.67 -0.31 1.06
N LEU A 60 5.90 0.10 -0.20
CA LEU A 60 6.67 -0.68 -1.17
C LEU A 60 8.12 -0.89 -0.73
N ILE A 61 8.75 0.12 -0.11
CA ILE A 61 10.07 0.00 0.49
C ILE A 61 10.05 -1.02 1.64
N ASP A 62 9.06 -0.94 2.51
CA ASP A 62 8.92 -1.86 3.65
C ASP A 62 8.80 -3.32 3.20
N ILE A 63 8.05 -3.61 2.14
CA ILE A 63 7.92 -4.97 1.59
C ILE A 63 9.03 -5.35 0.59
N ARG A 64 10.08 -4.52 0.44
CA ARG A 64 11.23 -4.76 -0.45
C ARG A 64 10.83 -4.86 -1.94
N ARG A 65 9.82 -4.12 -2.35
CA ARG A 65 9.29 -4.02 -3.73
C ARG A 65 9.51 -2.63 -4.31
N GLU A 66 10.70 -2.07 -4.07
CA GLU A 66 11.06 -0.69 -4.44
C GLU A 66 11.01 -0.46 -5.96
N HIS A 67 11.23 -1.50 -6.75
CA HIS A 67 11.18 -1.43 -8.22
C HIS A 67 9.79 -1.12 -8.76
N LEU A 68 8.73 -1.36 -7.99
CA LEU A 68 7.34 -1.04 -8.38
C LEU A 68 6.93 0.40 -8.01
N ILE A 69 7.78 1.15 -7.31
CA ILE A 69 7.46 2.52 -6.90
C ILE A 69 7.18 3.38 -8.12
N ASP A 70 7.98 3.25 -9.18
CA ASP A 70 7.76 4.02 -10.40
C ASP A 70 6.38 3.71 -10.95
N GLU A 71 6.05 2.44 -11.19
CA GLU A 71 4.76 2.00 -11.74
C GLU A 71 3.54 2.35 -10.88
N ILE A 72 3.63 2.20 -9.56
CA ILE A 72 2.49 2.35 -8.63
C ILE A 72 2.28 3.80 -8.19
N CYS A 73 3.37 4.55 -8.02
CA CYS A 73 3.32 5.94 -7.59
C CYS A 73 3.36 6.93 -8.77
N GLN A 74 3.24 6.48 -10.03
CA GLN A 74 2.93 7.40 -11.12
C GLN A 74 1.65 8.13 -10.74
N GLU A 75 1.72 9.46 -10.74
CA GLU A 75 0.55 10.32 -10.63
C GLU A 75 -0.37 9.92 -11.79
N ILE A 76 -1.41 9.13 -11.49
CA ILE A 76 -2.44 8.80 -12.47
C ILE A 76 -3.15 10.13 -12.71
N LEU A 77 -2.73 10.85 -13.76
CA LEU A 77 -3.49 11.97 -14.28
C LEU A 77 -4.92 11.43 -14.48
N PRO A 78 -5.93 11.99 -13.78
CA PRO A 78 -7.29 11.53 -13.96
C PRO A 78 -7.61 11.60 -15.45
N PRO A 79 -8.33 10.61 -16.03
CA PRO A 79 -8.71 10.69 -17.43
C PRO A 79 -9.49 11.99 -17.63
N GLU A 80 -9.06 12.78 -18.61
CA GLU A 80 -9.83 13.93 -19.08
C GLU A 80 -11.15 13.39 -19.66
N ASP A 81 -12.28 13.86 -19.13
CA ASP A 81 -13.64 13.53 -19.61
C ASP A 81 -13.89 14.10 -21.01
#